data_AF-A0A2H5ZFL8-F1
#
_entry.id   AF-A0A2H5ZFL8-F1
#
_cell.length_a   1.000
_cell.length_b   1.000
_cell.length_c   1.000
_cell.angle_alpha   90.00
_cell.angle_beta   90.00
_cell.angle_gamma   90.00
#
_symmetry.space_group_name_H-M   'P 1'
#
loop_
_entity.id
_entity.type
_entity.pdbx_description
1 polymer ?
#
loop_
_entity_poly.entity_id
_entity_poly.type
_entity_poly.pdbx_seq_one_letter_code
_entity_poly.pdbx_strand_id
1 'polypeptide(L)'
;MADFTLPAPFEPQKEHALHDPKAKPAPPKLAWRDLLRANAALILGTALGLGLIALAFEARASWHTHRDWVVPTTAPFYAAAGIALAALLLRRAWAAAAPALALLALLLVATGADVWAAFAGKGDALRDALAILAGVLLGFTVVAALAAYAWTEWLRRPAEGTPQA
;
A
#
# COMPACT_ATOMS: atom_id res chain seq x y z
N MET A 1 -6.87 15.60 33.70
CA MET A 1 -8.09 15.83 32.91
C MET A 1 -8.10 17.29 32.49
N ALA A 2 -8.46 17.61 31.25
CA ALA A 2 -8.62 19.02 30.84
C ALA A 2 -9.78 19.63 31.63
N ASP A 3 -9.55 20.78 32.24
CA ASP A 3 -10.56 21.49 33.02
C ASP A 3 -11.52 22.23 32.08
N PHE A 4 -12.65 21.61 31.79
CA PHE A 4 -13.70 22.16 30.92
C PHE A 4 -14.56 23.24 31.60
N THR A 5 -14.27 23.56 32.86
CA THR A 5 -14.94 24.65 33.59
C THR A 5 -14.28 26.01 33.32
N LEU A 6 -13.06 26.00 32.76
CA LEU A 6 -12.40 27.23 32.33
C LEU A 6 -13.12 27.80 31.10
N PRO A 7 -13.50 29.10 31.11
CA PRO A 7 -14.03 29.75 29.93
C PRO A 7 -12.98 29.67 28.81
N ALA A 8 -13.44 29.32 27.60
CA ALA A 8 -12.57 29.24 26.43
C ALA A 8 -11.78 30.55 26.29
N PRO A 9 -10.46 30.50 25.97
CA PRO A 9 -9.65 31.69 25.77
C PRO A 9 -10.33 32.64 24.79
N PHE A 10 -10.86 33.75 25.30
CA PHE A 10 -11.54 34.75 24.49
C PHE A 10 -10.51 35.71 23.93
N GLU A 11 -10.24 35.60 22.64
CA GLU A 11 -9.31 36.45 21.93
C GLU A 11 -10.10 37.45 21.05
N PRO A 12 -10.50 38.62 21.59
CA PRO A 12 -11.36 39.58 20.89
C PRO A 12 -10.75 40.11 19.58
N GLN A 13 -9.44 39.98 19.43
CA GLN A 13 -8.72 40.37 18.22
C GLN A 13 -8.94 39.39 17.04
N LYS A 14 -9.39 38.15 17.29
CA LYS A 14 -9.55 37.10 16.27
C LYS A 14 -11.00 36.87 15.83
N GLU A 15 -11.97 37.45 16.54
CA GLU A 15 -13.41 37.23 16.30
C GLU A 15 -13.85 37.66 14.89
N HIS A 16 -13.31 38.76 14.38
CA HIS A 16 -13.56 39.23 13.01
C HIS A 16 -12.53 38.71 11.99
N ALA A 17 -11.31 38.40 12.42
CA ALA A 17 -10.21 38.00 11.54
C ALA A 17 -10.29 36.53 11.07
N LEU A 18 -10.91 35.64 11.86
CA LEU A 18 -11.06 34.22 11.51
C LEU A 18 -12.13 33.96 10.45
N HIS A 19 -13.12 34.86 10.33
CA HIS A 19 -14.26 34.72 9.42
C HIS A 19 -14.20 35.63 8.19
N ASP A 20 -13.21 36.53 8.11
CA ASP A 20 -13.00 37.37 6.93
C ASP A 20 -12.34 36.56 5.80
N PRO A 21 -13.04 36.30 4.67
CA PRO A 21 -12.46 35.59 3.53
C PRO A 21 -11.24 36.31 2.93
N LYS A 22 -11.13 37.63 3.14
CA LYS A 22 -10.02 38.45 2.66
C LYS A 22 -8.79 38.38 3.56
N ALA A 23 -8.95 38.02 4.83
CA ALA A 23 -7.85 37.77 5.76
C ALA A 23 -7.25 36.37 5.60
N LYS A 24 -7.83 35.53 4.74
CA LYS A 24 -7.33 34.18 4.50
C LYS A 24 -5.95 34.25 3.84
N PRO A 25 -4.89 33.72 4.47
CA PRO A 25 -3.56 33.72 3.87
C PRO A 25 -3.61 32.98 2.54
N ALA A 26 -2.95 33.54 1.54
CA ALA A 26 -2.82 32.88 0.25
C ALA A 26 -2.17 31.49 0.46
N PRO A 27 -2.68 30.43 -0.18
CA PRO A 27 -2.09 29.11 -0.04
C PRO A 27 -0.62 29.16 -0.44
N PRO A 28 0.26 28.42 0.25
CA PRO A 28 1.67 28.37 -0.10
C PRO A 28 1.81 27.92 -1.55
N LYS A 29 2.65 28.62 -2.32
CA LYS A 29 3.00 28.21 -3.68
C LYS A 29 3.87 26.95 -3.59
N LEU A 30 3.22 25.78 -3.63
CA LEU A 30 3.91 24.50 -3.59
C LEU A 30 4.58 24.26 -4.95
N ALA A 31 5.87 23.94 -4.93
CA ALA A 31 6.51 23.41 -6.12
C ALA A 31 5.96 22.01 -6.42
N TRP A 32 5.90 21.62 -7.69
CA TRP A 32 5.41 20.30 -8.09
C TRP A 32 6.13 19.14 -7.37
N ARG A 33 7.42 19.33 -7.08
CA ARG A 33 8.24 18.35 -6.35
C ARG A 33 7.76 18.13 -4.92
N ASP A 34 7.26 19.16 -4.26
CA ASP A 34 6.78 19.06 -2.88
C ASP A 34 5.44 18.34 -2.82
N LEU A 35 4.57 18.58 -3.82
CA LEU A 35 3.34 17.81 -3.99
C LEU A 35 3.63 16.32 -4.24
N LEU A 36 4.60 16.01 -5.11
CA LEU A 36 4.99 14.63 -5.37
C LEU A 36 5.56 13.94 -4.13
N ARG A 37 6.40 14.64 -3.35
CA ARG A 37 6.96 14.09 -2.10
C ARG A 37 5.87 13.85 -1.05
N ALA A 38 4.96 14.81 -0.87
CA ALA A 38 3.86 14.70 0.08
C ALA A 38 2.94 13.52 -0.25
N ASN A 39 2.77 13.20 -1.53
CA ASN A 39 1.90 12.12 -2.00
C ASN A 39 2.66 10.88 -2.45
N ALA A 40 3.98 10.78 -2.20
CA ALA A 40 4.81 9.71 -2.73
C ALA A 40 4.30 8.32 -2.33
N ALA A 41 3.82 8.17 -1.09
CA ALA A 41 3.27 6.90 -0.60
C ALA A 41 1.99 6.50 -1.33
N LEU A 42 1.11 7.47 -1.62
CA LEU A 42 -0.11 7.22 -2.38
C LEU A 42 0.23 6.88 -3.83
N ILE A 43 1.06 7.68 -4.49
CA ILE A 43 1.43 7.49 -5.90
C ILE A 43 2.11 6.13 -6.10
N LEU A 44 3.16 5.86 -5.33
CA LEU A 44 3.89 4.59 -5.40
C LEU A 44 3.00 3.42 -4.97
N GLY A 45 2.18 3.62 -3.94
CA GLY A 45 1.26 2.61 -3.43
C GLY A 45 0.22 2.19 -4.46
N THR A 46 -0.40 3.16 -5.14
CA THR A 46 -1.33 2.91 -6.25
C THR A 46 -0.63 2.20 -7.40
N ALA A 47 0.55 2.64 -7.82
CA ALA A 47 1.29 1.99 -8.90
C ALA A 47 1.62 0.52 -8.57
N LEU A 48 2.10 0.25 -7.35
CA LEU A 48 2.37 -1.12 -6.89
C LEU A 48 1.09 -1.95 -6.78
N GLY A 49 -0.01 -1.37 -6.27
CA GLY A 49 -1.29 -2.04 -6.16
C GLY A 49 -1.85 -2.45 -7.53
N LEU A 50 -1.77 -1.55 -8.53
CA LEU A 50 -2.14 -1.87 -9.91
C LEU A 50 -1.25 -2.96 -10.51
N GLY A 51 0.05 -2.94 -10.22
CA GLY A 51 0.97 -4.02 -10.61
C GLY A 51 0.57 -5.38 -10.03
N LEU A 52 0.21 -5.44 -8.75
CA LEU A 52 -0.25 -6.67 -8.10
C LEU A 52 -1.58 -7.16 -8.70
N ILE A 53 -2.51 -6.25 -9.02
CA ILE A 53 -3.77 -6.59 -9.71
C ILE A 53 -3.49 -7.16 -11.10
N ALA A 54 -2.58 -6.54 -11.87
CA ALA A 54 -2.19 -7.05 -13.18
C ALA A 54 -1.58 -8.46 -13.09
N LEU A 55 -0.71 -8.70 -12.11
CA LEU A 55 -0.16 -10.03 -11.84
C LEU A 55 -1.24 -11.04 -11.44
N ALA A 56 -2.29 -10.61 -10.74
CA ALA A 56 -3.43 -11.45 -10.41
C ALA A 56 -4.23 -11.89 -11.64
N PHE A 57 -4.39 -11.01 -12.63
CA PHE A 57 -5.00 -11.36 -13.91
C PHE A 57 -4.14 -12.34 -14.70
N GLU A 58 -2.82 -12.13 -14.72
CA GLU A 58 -1.89 -13.02 -15.45
C GLU A 58 -1.85 -14.42 -14.82
N ALA A 59 -1.67 -14.52 -13.50
CA ALA A 59 -1.69 -15.80 -12.78
C ALA A 59 -3.03 -16.56 -12.92
N ARG A 60 -4.06 -15.87 -13.38
CA ARG A 60 -5.40 -16.41 -13.61
C ARG A 60 -5.69 -16.71 -15.08
N ALA A 61 -4.84 -16.29 -16.02
CA ALA A 61 -5.13 -16.36 -17.45
C ALA A 61 -5.43 -17.78 -17.95
N SER A 62 -4.94 -18.83 -17.26
CA SER A 62 -5.22 -20.23 -17.60
C SER A 62 -6.48 -20.83 -16.95
N TRP A 63 -7.19 -20.09 -16.08
CA TRP A 63 -8.28 -20.65 -15.28
C TRP A 63 -9.66 -20.49 -15.96
N HIS A 64 -10.50 -21.52 -15.87
CA HIS A 64 -11.87 -21.48 -16.40
C HIS A 64 -12.77 -20.43 -15.69
N THR A 65 -13.81 -20.00 -16.41
CA THR A 65 -14.69 -18.82 -16.15
C THR A 65 -15.39 -18.79 -14.78
N HIS A 66 -15.51 -19.91 -14.08
CA HIS A 66 -16.21 -19.99 -12.78
C HIS A 66 -15.48 -19.27 -11.61
N ARG A 67 -14.25 -18.78 -11.83
CA ARG A 67 -13.41 -18.10 -10.81
C ARG A 67 -13.20 -16.61 -11.10
N ASP A 68 -13.99 -16.01 -11.99
CA ASP A 68 -13.79 -14.61 -12.44
C ASP A 68 -13.94 -13.59 -11.31
N TRP A 69 -14.70 -13.96 -10.28
CA TRP A 69 -14.93 -13.16 -9.08
C TRP A 69 -13.68 -12.98 -8.21
N VAL A 70 -12.67 -13.87 -8.32
CA VAL A 70 -11.51 -13.88 -7.40
C VAL A 70 -10.76 -12.56 -7.46
N VAL A 71 -10.36 -12.09 -8.66
CA VAL A 71 -9.58 -10.86 -8.80
C VAL A 71 -10.33 -9.62 -8.30
N PRO A 72 -11.61 -9.37 -8.67
CA PRO A 72 -12.41 -8.30 -8.07
C PRO A 72 -12.51 -8.38 -6.54
N THR A 73 -12.70 -9.57 -5.97
CA THR A 73 -12.79 -9.73 -4.51
C THR A 73 -11.47 -9.55 -3.77
N THR A 74 -10.34 -9.83 -4.43
CA THR A 74 -9.01 -9.70 -3.81
C THR A 74 -8.33 -8.36 -4.11
N ALA A 75 -8.83 -7.59 -5.08
CA ALA A 75 -8.30 -6.27 -5.46
C ALA A 75 -8.11 -5.28 -4.29
N PRO A 76 -9.02 -5.17 -3.30
CA PRO A 76 -8.80 -4.31 -2.15
C PRO A 76 -7.55 -4.68 -1.35
N PHE A 77 -7.24 -5.98 -1.22
CA PHE A 77 -6.05 -6.45 -0.54
C PHE A 77 -4.78 -6.17 -1.34
N TYR A 78 -4.83 -6.27 -2.67
CA TYR A 78 -3.71 -5.89 -3.54
C TYR A 78 -3.41 -4.39 -3.45
N ALA A 79 -4.44 -3.54 -3.45
CA ALA A 79 -4.29 -2.11 -3.27
C ALA A 79 -3.68 -1.78 -1.88
N ALA A 80 -4.20 -2.40 -0.82
CA ALA A 80 -3.68 -2.22 0.53
C ALA A 80 -2.21 -2.69 0.65
N ALA A 81 -1.87 -3.85 0.07
CA ALA A 81 -0.50 -4.36 0.05
C ALA A 81 0.45 -3.43 -0.73
N GLY A 82 0.00 -2.88 -1.86
CA GLY A 82 0.76 -1.89 -2.62
C GLY A 82 1.09 -0.64 -1.79
N ILE A 83 0.10 -0.10 -1.10
CA ILE A 83 0.27 1.07 -0.20
C ILE A 83 1.18 0.72 0.99
N ALA A 84 0.97 -0.43 1.63
CA ALA A 84 1.79 -0.89 2.74
C ALA A 84 3.27 -1.05 2.35
N LEU A 85 3.53 -1.68 1.21
CA LEU A 85 4.88 -1.85 0.67
C LEU A 85 5.50 -0.49 0.30
N ALA A 86 4.77 0.39 -0.37
CA ALA A 86 5.24 1.74 -0.67
C ALA A 86 5.64 2.52 0.59
N ALA A 87 4.83 2.44 1.64
CA ALA A 87 5.13 3.10 2.92
C ALA A 87 6.41 2.55 3.56
N LEU A 88 6.62 1.23 3.55
CA LEU A 88 7.85 0.61 4.06
C LEU A 88 9.09 1.04 3.26
N LEU A 89 8.99 1.06 1.93
CA LEU A 89 10.09 1.44 1.04
C LEU A 89 10.48 2.91 1.20
N LEU A 90 9.50 3.82 1.23
CA LEU A 90 9.74 5.26 1.37
C LEU A 90 10.36 5.62 2.72
N ARG A 91 10.02 4.86 3.78
CA ARG A 91 10.61 5.00 5.11
C ARG A 91 11.92 4.24 5.28
N ARG A 92 12.42 3.59 4.23
CA ARG A 92 13.65 2.78 4.24
C ARG A 92 13.62 1.64 5.26
N ALA A 93 12.44 1.09 5.54
CA ALA A 93 12.26 -0.06 6.42
C ALA A 93 12.60 -1.38 5.69
N TRP A 94 13.78 -1.46 5.09
CA TRP A 94 14.19 -2.53 4.16
C TRP A 94 14.15 -3.91 4.80
N ALA A 95 14.59 -4.03 6.06
CA ALA A 95 14.56 -5.30 6.79
C ALA A 95 13.13 -5.84 6.97
N ALA A 96 12.16 -4.96 7.21
CA ALA A 96 10.76 -5.34 7.32
C ALA A 96 10.13 -5.65 5.96
N ALA A 97 10.50 -4.91 4.91
CA ALA A 97 10.01 -5.12 3.55
C ALA A 97 10.62 -6.36 2.86
N ALA A 98 11.79 -6.82 3.29
CA ALA A 98 12.56 -7.86 2.61
C ALA A 98 11.77 -9.15 2.31
N PRO A 99 10.96 -9.72 3.22
CA PRO A 99 10.18 -10.92 2.92
C PRO A 99 9.18 -10.70 1.78
N ALA A 100 8.47 -9.57 1.81
CA ALA A 100 7.51 -9.22 0.76
C ALA A 100 8.21 -8.97 -0.57
N LEU A 101 9.38 -8.31 -0.57
CA LEU A 101 10.18 -8.07 -1.78
C LEU A 101 10.74 -9.37 -2.38
N ALA A 102 11.21 -10.29 -1.54
CA ALA A 102 11.71 -11.59 -1.99
C ALA A 102 10.59 -12.42 -2.63
N LEU A 103 9.42 -12.47 -1.99
CA LEU A 103 8.24 -13.14 -2.55
C LEU A 103 7.76 -12.47 -3.85
N LEU A 104 7.77 -11.14 -3.92
CA LEU A 104 7.45 -10.40 -5.13
C LEU A 104 8.45 -10.71 -6.26
N ALA A 105 9.75 -10.80 -5.96
CA ALA A 105 10.75 -11.16 -6.94
C ALA A 105 10.53 -12.58 -7.49
N LEU A 106 10.24 -13.54 -6.62
CA LEU A 106 9.92 -14.92 -7.02
C LEU A 106 8.62 -14.97 -7.84
N LEU A 107 7.61 -14.20 -7.46
CA LEU A 107 6.37 -14.04 -8.21
C LEU A 107 6.66 -13.55 -9.63
N LEU A 108 7.43 -12.49 -9.78
CA LEU A 108 7.80 -11.94 -11.09
C LEU A 108 8.57 -12.95 -11.95
N VAL A 109 9.45 -13.76 -11.34
CA VAL A 109 10.16 -14.84 -12.04
C VAL A 109 9.18 -15.92 -12.51
N ALA A 110 8.26 -16.37 -11.66
CA ALA A 110 7.27 -17.38 -12.02
C ALA A 110 6.32 -16.89 -13.13
N THR A 111 5.81 -15.66 -13.00
CA THR A 111 4.96 -15.03 -14.03
C THR A 111 5.72 -14.84 -15.33
N GLY A 112 6.97 -14.36 -15.29
CA GLY A 112 7.79 -14.20 -16.48
C GLY A 112 8.08 -15.55 -17.17
N ALA A 113 8.31 -16.61 -16.39
CA ALA A 113 8.49 -17.96 -16.90
C ALA A 113 7.21 -18.51 -17.56
N ASP A 114 6.02 -18.22 -17.00
CA ASP A 114 4.74 -18.62 -17.59
C ASP A 114 4.49 -17.90 -18.93
N VAL A 115 4.67 -16.58 -18.95
CA VAL A 115 4.59 -15.76 -20.17
C VAL A 115 5.55 -16.29 -21.24
N TRP A 116 6.80 -16.55 -20.87
CA TRP A 116 7.78 -17.14 -21.78
C TRP A 116 7.35 -18.52 -22.28
N ALA A 117 6.86 -19.38 -21.39
CA ALA A 117 6.38 -20.72 -21.74
C ALA A 117 5.21 -20.66 -22.73
N ALA A 118 4.32 -19.68 -22.59
CA ALA A 118 3.24 -19.41 -23.53
C ALA A 118 3.77 -19.05 -24.93
N PHE A 119 4.72 -18.12 -25.03
CA PHE A 119 5.34 -17.76 -26.32
C PHE A 119 6.17 -18.88 -26.94
N ALA A 120 6.79 -19.72 -26.12
CA ALA A 120 7.57 -20.86 -26.56
C ALA A 120 6.72 -22.10 -26.93
N GLY A 121 5.38 -22.00 -26.86
CA GLY A 121 4.47 -23.11 -27.17
C GLY A 121 4.63 -24.31 -26.25
N LYS A 122 5.01 -24.08 -24.97
CA LYS A 122 5.14 -25.16 -23.98
C LYS A 122 3.76 -25.69 -23.58
N GLY A 123 3.72 -26.94 -23.15
CA GLY A 123 2.49 -27.63 -22.80
C GLY A 123 1.75 -27.02 -21.61
N ASP A 124 0.43 -27.16 -21.63
CA ASP A 124 -0.49 -26.52 -20.69
C ASP A 124 -0.21 -26.88 -19.22
N ALA A 125 0.24 -28.11 -18.94
CA ALA A 125 0.56 -28.55 -17.58
C ALA A 125 1.67 -27.72 -16.90
N LEU A 126 2.70 -27.30 -17.66
CA LEU A 126 3.77 -26.45 -17.11
C LEU A 126 3.25 -25.04 -16.83
N ARG A 127 2.45 -24.50 -17.75
CA ARG A 127 1.86 -23.17 -17.64
C ARG A 127 0.90 -23.10 -16.45
N ASP A 128 0.05 -24.10 -16.28
CA ASP A 128 -0.85 -24.20 -15.13
C ASP A 128 -0.08 -24.28 -13.81
N ALA A 129 1.00 -25.06 -13.75
CA ALA A 129 1.84 -25.14 -12.56
C ALA A 129 2.48 -23.78 -12.21
N LEU A 130 2.97 -23.05 -13.21
CA LEU A 130 3.57 -21.72 -13.03
C LEU A 130 2.51 -20.67 -12.63
N ALA A 131 1.33 -20.70 -13.24
CA ALA A 131 0.21 -19.83 -12.92
C ALA A 131 -0.30 -20.06 -11.49
N ILE A 132 -0.44 -21.32 -11.05
CA ILE A 132 -0.79 -21.67 -9.67
C ILE A 132 0.28 -21.18 -8.70
N LEU A 133 1.56 -21.43 -9.00
CA LEU A 133 2.67 -20.96 -8.17
C LEU A 133 2.67 -19.43 -8.05
N ALA A 134 2.45 -18.71 -9.15
CA ALA A 134 2.32 -17.25 -9.16
C ALA A 134 1.14 -16.80 -8.27
N GLY A 135 -0.03 -17.44 -8.37
CA GLY A 135 -1.17 -17.14 -7.50
C GLY A 135 -0.87 -17.32 -6.01
N VAL A 136 -0.17 -18.39 -5.65
CA VAL A 136 0.25 -18.68 -4.27
C VAL A 136 1.26 -17.63 -3.78
N LEU A 137 2.29 -17.33 -4.58
CA LEU A 137 3.30 -16.33 -4.25
C LEU A 137 2.70 -14.93 -4.11
N LEU A 138 1.71 -14.59 -4.94
CA LEU A 138 0.96 -13.33 -4.84
C LEU A 138 0.22 -13.24 -3.50
N GLY A 139 -0.48 -14.30 -3.10
CA GLY A 139 -1.15 -14.36 -1.79
C GLY A 139 -0.18 -14.14 -0.63
N PHE A 140 0.96 -14.86 -0.63
CA PHE A 140 1.99 -14.67 0.41
C PHE A 140 2.65 -13.29 0.37
N THR A 141 2.86 -12.72 -0.82
CA THR A 141 3.42 -11.35 -0.99
C THR A 141 2.51 -10.32 -0.31
N VAL A 142 1.20 -10.43 -0.53
CA VAL A 142 0.18 -9.56 0.07
C VAL A 142 0.19 -9.68 1.60
N VAL A 143 0.13 -10.91 2.11
CA VAL A 143 0.14 -11.16 3.56
C VAL A 143 1.44 -10.64 4.18
N ALA A 144 2.59 -10.90 3.56
CA ALA A 144 3.88 -10.43 4.05
C ALA A 144 3.98 -8.90 4.08
N ALA A 145 3.51 -8.21 3.03
CA ALA A 145 3.53 -6.75 2.97
C ALA A 145 2.66 -6.12 4.06
N LEU A 146 1.43 -6.63 4.24
CA LEU A 146 0.50 -6.14 5.26
C LEU A 146 1.00 -6.45 6.68
N ALA A 147 1.47 -7.67 6.92
CA ALA A 147 2.01 -8.07 8.21
C ALA A 147 3.27 -7.27 8.59
N ALA A 148 4.18 -7.04 7.63
CA ALA A 148 5.36 -6.21 7.85
C ALA A 148 4.98 -4.78 8.21
N TYR A 149 4.02 -4.18 7.49
CA TYR A 149 3.54 -2.83 7.80
C TYR A 149 2.89 -2.76 9.19
N ALA A 150 1.97 -3.69 9.50
CA ALA A 150 1.34 -3.79 10.81
C ALA A 150 2.36 -3.99 11.93
N TRP A 151 3.38 -4.81 11.72
CA TRP A 151 4.47 -5.00 12.68
C TRP A 151 5.25 -3.71 12.94
N THR A 152 5.57 -2.96 11.90
CA THR A 152 6.31 -1.70 12.05
C THR A 152 5.49 -0.59 12.68
N GLU A 153 4.18 -0.54 12.43
CA GLU A 153 3.31 0.55 12.88
C GLU A 153 2.63 0.28 14.21
N TRP A 154 2.19 -0.95 14.48
CA TRP A 154 1.34 -1.25 15.64
C TRP A 154 2.12 -1.96 16.73
N LEU A 155 3.00 -2.88 16.37
CA LEU A 155 3.67 -3.74 17.35
C LEU A 155 4.99 -3.15 17.89
N ARG A 156 5.54 -2.12 17.23
CA ARG A 156 6.76 -1.41 17.66
C ARG A 156 6.53 -0.03 18.26
N ARG A 157 5.29 0.44 18.43
CA ARG A 157 5.05 1.68 19.17
C ARG A 157 5.46 1.46 20.63
N PRO A 158 6.35 2.29 21.21
CA PRO A 158 6.56 2.25 22.65
C PRO A 158 5.22 2.55 23.31
N ALA A 159 4.81 1.70 24.26
CA ALA A 159 3.64 1.95 25.09
C ALA A 159 3.76 3.38 25.63
N GLU A 160 2.76 4.22 25.37
CA GLU A 160 2.71 5.57 25.90
C GLU A 160 2.94 5.47 27.41
N GLY A 161 4.00 6.13 27.89
CA GLY A 161 4.35 6.10 29.31
C GLY A 161 3.15 6.53 30.12
N THR A 162 2.75 5.70 31.07
CA THR A 162 1.77 6.06 32.09
C THR A 162 2.15 7.43 32.66
N PRO A 163 1.22 8.41 32.69
CA PRO A 163 1.51 9.68 33.32
C PRO A 163 1.93 9.41 34.76
N GLN A 164 3.15 9.82 35.13
CA GLN A 164 3.58 9.78 36.52
C GLN A 164 2.64 10.69 37.32
N ALA A 165 1.89 10.07 38.23
CA ALA A 165 1.00 10.72 39.17
C ALA A 165 1.79 11.40 40.30
#